data_AF-A0A7V2TNP6-F1
#
_entry.id   AF-A0A7V2TNP6-F1
#
_cell.length_a   1.000
_cell.length_b   1.000
_cell.length_c   1.000
_cell.angle_alpha   90.00
_cell.angle_beta   90.00
_cell.angle_gamma   90.00
#
_symmetry.space_group_name_H-M   'P 1'
#
loop_
_entity.id
_entity.type
_entity.pdbx_description
1 polymer ?
#
loop_
_entity_poly.entity_id
_entity_poly.type
_entity_poly.pdbx_seq_one_letter_code
_entity_poly.pdbx_strand_id
1 'polypeptide(L)'
;ALAGAVISTFNSGLNSAATIFTIDFYKKHLVKDATPGQLVRVGRIATVTFVLIACVWAPMIYVMGEGVFNYIQEFWGFFSPGIVAAFVGGLIWRRAPALAAKVALVVGPIIYACCRVPGWFIKPMLAIENGKPVIPDGPIGLVYRFSTMTFLHHMAIVFLIIMGIIWLISKQRPLDRDVVMPRSQIDLTPDPMVKVFGVVVVLLTATVYYFWW
;
A
#
# COMPACT_ATOMS: atom_id res chain seq x y z
N ALA A 1 -21.67 -5.08 19.29
CA ALA A 1 -21.22 -5.47 17.94
C ALA A 1 -20.01 -4.65 17.47
N LEU A 2 -20.15 -3.33 17.28
CA LEU A 2 -19.09 -2.47 16.72
C LEU A 2 -17.77 -2.49 17.52
N ALA A 3 -17.82 -2.30 18.84
CA ALA A 3 -16.61 -2.35 19.68
C ALA A 3 -15.88 -3.70 19.56
N GLY A 4 -16.64 -4.81 19.55
CA GLY A 4 -16.07 -6.15 19.35
C GLY A 4 -15.43 -6.33 17.97
N ALA A 5 -16.06 -5.83 16.91
CA ALA A 5 -15.51 -5.87 15.55
C ALA A 5 -14.20 -5.06 15.41
N VAL A 6 -14.15 -3.88 16.02
CA VAL A 6 -12.94 -3.02 16.04
C VAL A 6 -11.82 -3.71 16.82
N ILE A 7 -12.09 -4.20 18.02
CA ILE A 7 -11.09 -4.91 18.84
C ILE A 7 -10.59 -6.17 18.12
N SER A 8 -11.47 -6.92 17.46
CA SER A 8 -11.08 -8.11 16.70
C SER A 8 -10.15 -7.77 15.53
N THR A 9 -10.49 -6.75 14.73
CA THR A 9 -9.66 -6.31 13.61
C THR A 9 -8.31 -5.76 14.09
N PHE A 10 -8.32 -4.98 15.18
CA PHE A 10 -7.13 -4.43 15.81
C PHE A 10 -6.20 -5.52 16.34
N ASN A 11 -6.74 -6.52 17.04
CA ASN A 11 -5.97 -7.67 17.53
C ASN A 11 -5.36 -8.49 16.39
N SER A 12 -6.12 -8.72 15.30
CA SER A 12 -5.61 -9.41 14.12
C SER A 12 -4.46 -8.64 13.45
N GLY A 13 -4.58 -7.31 13.36
CA GLY A 13 -3.53 -6.43 12.84
C GLY A 13 -2.26 -6.47 13.70
N LEU A 14 -2.40 -6.36 15.03
CA LEU A 14 -1.27 -6.41 15.96
C LEU A 14 -0.56 -7.77 15.93
N ASN A 15 -1.29 -8.87 15.88
CA ASN A 15 -0.70 -10.20 15.79
C ASN A 15 0.11 -10.37 14.50
N SER A 16 -0.44 -9.89 13.37
CA SER A 16 0.26 -9.91 12.08
C SER A 16 1.54 -9.07 12.13
N ALA A 17 1.47 -7.84 12.66
CA ALA A 17 2.62 -6.95 12.79
C ALA A 17 3.70 -7.54 13.73
N ALA A 18 3.31 -8.09 14.87
CA ALA A 18 4.23 -8.73 15.81
C ALA A 18 4.88 -9.99 15.22
N THR A 19 4.14 -10.76 14.41
CA THR A 19 4.68 -11.94 13.71
C THR A 19 5.69 -11.54 12.65
N ILE A 20 5.38 -10.53 11.82
CA ILE A 20 6.32 -9.97 10.84
C ILE A 20 7.58 -9.47 11.56
N PHE A 21 7.43 -8.70 12.64
CA PHE A 21 8.57 -8.20 13.40
C PHE A 21 9.41 -9.32 14.02
N THR A 22 8.79 -10.36 14.58
CA THR A 22 9.52 -11.45 15.24
C THR A 22 10.18 -12.41 14.27
N ILE A 23 9.49 -12.83 13.23
CA ILE A 23 9.97 -13.85 12.30
C ILE A 23 10.81 -13.21 11.18
N ASP A 24 10.27 -12.21 10.50
CA ASP A 24 10.90 -11.65 9.30
C ASP A 24 12.03 -10.66 9.62
N PHE A 25 11.96 -10.00 10.77
CA PHE A 25 12.99 -9.06 11.22
C PHE A 25 13.88 -9.66 12.32
N TYR A 26 13.36 -9.91 13.52
CA TYR A 26 14.15 -10.30 14.69
C TYR A 26 14.88 -11.63 14.47
N LYS A 27 14.18 -12.71 14.13
CA LYS A 27 14.81 -14.01 13.90
C LYS A 27 15.77 -13.97 12.71
N LYS A 28 15.35 -13.36 11.61
CA LYS A 28 16.15 -13.36 10.37
C LYS A 28 17.41 -12.49 10.44
N HIS A 29 17.37 -11.36 11.14
CA HIS A 29 18.44 -10.35 11.10
C HIS A 29 19.14 -10.09 12.44
N LEU A 30 18.47 -10.27 13.59
CA LEU A 30 19.07 -9.99 14.91
C LEU A 30 19.56 -11.26 15.61
N VAL A 31 18.71 -12.28 15.74
CA VAL A 31 19.02 -13.52 16.46
C VAL A 31 18.56 -14.74 15.66
N LYS A 32 19.47 -15.30 14.85
CA LYS A 32 19.19 -16.39 13.91
C LYS A 32 18.69 -17.67 14.58
N ASP A 33 19.23 -17.99 15.76
CA ASP A 33 18.90 -19.19 16.52
C ASP A 33 17.91 -18.92 17.66
N ALA A 34 17.02 -17.94 17.48
CA ALA A 34 16.01 -17.62 18.48
C ALA A 34 15.08 -18.81 18.75
N THR A 35 15.00 -19.20 20.03
CA THR A 35 14.12 -20.27 20.50
C THR A 35 12.64 -19.87 20.42
N PRO A 36 11.69 -20.83 20.32
CA PRO A 36 10.26 -20.52 20.30
C PRO A 36 9.79 -19.64 21.48
N GLY A 37 10.31 -19.91 22.68
CA GLY A 37 10.00 -19.11 23.88
C GLY A 37 10.50 -17.67 23.79
N GLN A 38 11.67 -17.44 23.19
CA GLN A 38 12.18 -16.09 22.94
C GLN A 38 11.31 -15.34 21.92
N LEU A 39 10.92 -16.00 20.82
CA LEU A 39 10.06 -15.39 19.80
C LEU A 39 8.71 -14.93 20.38
N VAL A 40 8.08 -15.75 21.22
CA VAL A 40 6.82 -15.37 21.89
C VAL A 40 7.01 -14.17 22.81
N ARG A 41 8.11 -14.12 23.59
CA ARG A 41 8.41 -12.99 24.47
C ARG A 41 8.62 -11.71 23.67
N VAL A 42 9.44 -11.76 22.62
CA VAL A 42 9.69 -10.61 21.74
C VAL A 42 8.42 -10.16 21.03
N GLY A 43 7.56 -11.11 20.61
CA GLY A 43 6.26 -10.79 19.99
C GLY A 43 5.32 -10.05 20.93
N ARG A 44 5.25 -10.46 22.20
CA ARG A 44 4.48 -9.73 23.23
C ARG A 44 5.02 -8.33 23.48
N ILE A 45 6.35 -8.18 23.57
CA ILE A 45 6.99 -6.87 23.72
C ILE A 45 6.67 -5.98 22.52
N ALA A 46 6.86 -6.48 21.29
CA ALA A 46 6.54 -5.76 20.06
C ALA A 46 5.07 -5.33 20.01
N THR A 47 4.15 -6.22 20.42
CA THR A 47 2.71 -5.90 20.50
C THR A 47 2.45 -4.72 21.44
N VAL A 48 2.99 -4.74 22.66
CA VAL A 48 2.84 -3.64 23.61
C VAL A 48 3.45 -2.34 23.05
N THR A 49 4.62 -2.42 22.44
CA THR A 49 5.28 -1.26 21.80
C THR A 49 4.42 -0.67 20.68
N PHE A 50 3.86 -1.51 19.78
CA PHE A 50 2.99 -1.04 18.70
C PHE A 50 1.70 -0.42 19.22
N VAL A 51 1.11 -0.98 20.28
CA VAL A 51 -0.06 -0.38 20.95
C VAL A 51 0.26 1.01 21.49
N LEU A 52 1.39 1.17 22.18
CA LEU A 52 1.79 2.47 22.73
C LEU A 52 2.02 3.51 21.62
N ILE A 53 2.70 3.13 20.54
CA ILE A 53 2.91 4.01 19.37
C ILE A 53 1.57 4.39 18.75
N ALA A 54 0.66 3.44 18.56
CA ALA A 54 -0.67 3.70 18.01
C ALA A 54 -1.49 4.64 18.89
N CYS A 55 -1.46 4.48 20.22
CA CYS A 55 -2.14 5.37 21.17
C CYS A 55 -1.59 6.80 21.12
N VAL A 56 -0.27 6.96 20.99
CA VAL A 56 0.36 8.29 20.85
C VAL A 56 0.05 8.92 19.50
N TRP A 57 -0.05 8.12 18.43
CA TRP A 57 -0.30 8.62 17.08
C TRP A 57 -1.77 8.91 16.79
N ALA A 58 -2.71 8.19 17.41
CA ALA A 58 -4.15 8.30 17.12
C ALA A 58 -4.70 9.75 17.18
N PRO A 59 -4.33 10.61 18.16
CA PRO A 59 -4.77 12.01 18.20
C PRO A 59 -4.31 12.83 16.99
N MET A 60 -3.15 12.52 16.40
CA MET A 60 -2.62 13.25 15.24
C MET A 60 -3.56 13.15 14.03
N ILE A 61 -4.21 12.00 13.85
CA ILE A 61 -5.16 11.78 12.75
C ILE A 61 -6.35 12.74 12.86
N TYR A 62 -6.80 13.03 14.08
CA TYR A 62 -7.88 13.98 14.33
C TYR A 62 -7.47 15.42 13.97
N VAL A 63 -6.24 15.82 14.33
CA VAL A 63 -5.70 17.16 14.05
C VAL A 63 -5.54 17.43 12.55
N MET A 64 -5.27 16.39 11.74
CA MET A 64 -5.06 16.54 10.28
C MET A 64 -6.35 16.88 9.50
N GLY A 65 -7.55 16.62 10.06
CA GLY A 65 -8.82 17.13 9.54
C GLY A 65 -9.34 16.56 8.21
N GLU A 66 -8.58 15.71 7.49
CA GLU A 66 -8.98 15.18 6.16
C GLU A 66 -9.89 13.93 6.21
N GLY A 67 -10.25 13.46 7.42
CA GLY A 67 -11.04 12.26 7.66
C GLY A 67 -10.19 10.98 7.67
N VAL A 68 -10.52 10.05 8.58
CA VAL A 68 -9.72 8.84 8.84
C VAL A 68 -9.58 7.96 7.59
N PHE A 69 -10.63 7.85 6.78
CA PHE A 69 -10.58 7.06 5.54
C PHE A 69 -9.56 7.64 4.54
N ASN A 70 -9.62 8.94 4.25
CA ASN A 70 -8.69 9.57 3.34
C ASN A 70 -7.25 9.48 3.86
N TYR A 71 -7.05 9.71 5.16
CA TYR A 71 -5.75 9.55 5.81
C TYR A 71 -5.17 8.14 5.60
N ILE A 72 -5.98 7.11 5.88
CA ILE A 72 -5.56 5.71 5.72
C ILE A 72 -5.23 5.44 4.25
N GLN A 73 -6.11 5.81 3.32
CA GLN A 73 -5.91 5.54 1.89
C GLN A 73 -4.68 6.27 1.34
N GLU A 74 -4.46 7.50 1.76
CA GLU A 74 -3.30 8.28 1.36
C GLU A 74 -2.00 7.67 1.88
N PHE A 75 -2.01 7.15 3.12
CA PHE A 75 -0.88 6.41 3.68
C PHE A 75 -0.64 5.08 2.96
N TRP A 76 -1.70 4.33 2.61
CA TRP A 76 -1.60 3.11 1.80
C TRP A 76 -0.99 3.39 0.43
N GLY A 77 -1.15 4.59 -0.11
CA GLY A 77 -0.59 4.99 -1.41
C GLY A 77 0.93 4.96 -1.47
N PHE A 78 1.63 5.08 -0.33
CA PHE A 78 3.08 4.95 -0.28
C PHE A 78 3.55 3.52 -0.56
N PHE A 79 2.75 2.51 -0.20
CA PHE A 79 3.18 1.10 -0.22
C PHE A 79 2.49 0.30 -1.32
N SER A 80 1.17 0.47 -1.47
CA SER A 80 0.32 -0.38 -2.30
C SER A 80 0.76 -0.42 -3.77
N PRO A 81 0.95 0.72 -4.48
CA PRO A 81 1.31 0.68 -5.90
C PRO A 81 2.62 -0.04 -6.19
N GLY A 82 3.64 0.15 -5.34
CA GLY A 82 4.95 -0.48 -5.50
C GLY A 82 4.92 -1.98 -5.22
N ILE A 83 4.21 -2.41 -4.17
CA ILE A 83 4.01 -3.82 -3.85
C ILE A 83 3.25 -4.51 -4.99
N VAL A 84 2.11 -3.94 -5.41
CA VAL A 84 1.29 -4.50 -6.50
C VAL A 84 2.08 -4.56 -7.80
N ALA A 85 2.82 -3.52 -8.16
CA ALA A 85 3.67 -3.53 -9.35
C ALA A 85 4.78 -4.60 -9.27
N ALA A 86 5.41 -4.81 -8.11
CA ALA A 86 6.41 -5.86 -7.94
C ALA A 86 5.81 -7.27 -8.14
N PHE A 87 4.61 -7.52 -7.58
CA PHE A 87 3.92 -8.80 -7.75
C PHE A 87 3.45 -9.02 -9.19
N VAL A 88 2.70 -8.07 -9.74
CA VAL A 88 2.18 -8.13 -11.12
C VAL A 88 3.34 -8.21 -12.12
N GLY A 89 4.39 -7.42 -11.91
CA GLY A 89 5.58 -7.45 -12.74
C GLY A 89 6.31 -8.80 -12.69
N GLY A 90 6.43 -9.41 -11.51
CA GLY A 90 7.01 -10.76 -11.39
C GLY A 90 6.17 -11.86 -12.05
N LEU A 91 4.84 -11.69 -12.11
CA LEU A 91 3.93 -12.61 -12.80
C LEU A 91 4.00 -12.45 -14.33
N ILE A 92 4.04 -11.20 -14.82
CA ILE A 92 4.08 -10.88 -16.26
C ILE A 92 5.46 -11.18 -16.85
N TRP A 93 6.54 -10.75 -16.19
CA TRP A 93 7.92 -10.93 -16.65
C TRP A 93 8.62 -12.04 -15.89
N ARG A 94 8.51 -13.28 -16.41
CA ARG A 94 9.11 -14.49 -15.81
C ARG A 94 10.64 -14.44 -15.63
N ARG A 95 11.32 -13.52 -16.32
CA ARG A 95 12.77 -13.28 -16.22
C ARG A 95 13.13 -12.03 -15.43
N ALA A 96 12.18 -11.38 -14.76
CA ALA A 96 12.45 -10.21 -13.95
C ALA A 96 13.41 -10.55 -12.80
N PRO A 97 14.54 -9.83 -12.64
CA PRO A 97 15.45 -10.07 -11.53
C PRO A 97 14.88 -9.60 -10.21
N ALA A 98 15.34 -10.21 -9.12
CA ALA A 98 15.01 -9.76 -7.76
C ALA A 98 15.36 -8.27 -7.53
N LEU A 99 16.32 -7.72 -8.28
CA LEU A 99 16.61 -6.29 -8.28
C LEU A 99 15.41 -5.44 -8.72
N ALA A 100 14.66 -5.87 -9.73
CA ALA A 100 13.48 -5.12 -10.23
C ALA A 100 12.43 -4.96 -9.11
N ALA A 101 12.16 -6.02 -8.36
CA ALA A 101 11.25 -5.98 -7.21
C ALA A 101 11.79 -5.10 -6.07
N LYS A 102 13.08 -5.19 -5.74
CA LYS A 102 13.68 -4.32 -4.71
C LYS A 102 13.61 -2.83 -5.09
N VAL A 103 13.91 -2.51 -6.35
CA VAL A 103 13.81 -1.15 -6.87
C VAL A 103 12.37 -0.66 -6.81
N ALA A 104 11.40 -1.47 -7.21
CA ALA A 104 9.97 -1.14 -7.11
C ALA A 104 9.53 -0.80 -5.67
N LEU A 105 9.97 -1.59 -4.69
CA LEU A 105 9.62 -1.40 -3.27
C LEU A 105 10.27 -0.16 -2.64
N VAL A 106 11.47 0.24 -3.09
CA VAL A 106 12.17 1.42 -2.58
C VAL A 106 11.75 2.69 -3.30
N VAL A 107 11.68 2.64 -4.63
CA VAL A 107 11.38 3.80 -5.48
C VAL A 107 9.89 4.16 -5.41
N GLY A 108 8.99 3.20 -5.21
CA GLY A 108 7.56 3.47 -5.13
C GLY A 108 7.15 4.48 -4.06
N PRO A 109 7.52 4.27 -2.78
CA PRO A 109 7.29 5.26 -1.73
C PRO A 109 7.92 6.62 -2.04
N ILE A 110 9.10 6.65 -2.67
CA ILE A 110 9.80 7.89 -3.03
C ILE A 110 9.03 8.66 -4.10
N ILE A 111 8.59 8.01 -5.19
CA ILE A 111 7.82 8.66 -6.24
C ILE A 111 6.47 9.15 -5.67
N TYR A 112 5.79 8.31 -4.89
CA TYR A 112 4.54 8.72 -4.26
C TYR A 112 4.74 9.91 -3.31
N ALA A 113 5.83 9.92 -2.55
CA ALA A 113 6.23 11.07 -1.74
C ALA A 113 6.44 12.32 -2.60
N CYS A 114 7.20 12.23 -3.69
CA CYS A 114 7.41 13.33 -4.63
C CYS A 114 6.10 13.85 -5.24
N CYS A 115 5.11 12.99 -5.42
CA CYS A 115 3.80 13.41 -5.89
C CYS A 115 3.00 14.15 -4.81
N ARG A 116 2.96 13.63 -3.57
CA ARG A 116 1.98 14.07 -2.57
C ARG A 116 2.53 15.04 -1.52
N VAL A 117 3.75 14.80 -1.04
CA VAL A 117 4.38 15.55 0.05
C VAL A 117 4.55 17.05 -0.26
N PRO A 118 4.87 17.49 -1.49
CA PRO A 118 4.92 18.92 -1.80
C PRO A 118 3.61 19.65 -1.50
N GLY A 119 2.46 18.99 -1.73
CA GLY A 119 1.15 19.54 -1.40
C GLY A 119 0.98 19.81 0.09
N TRP A 120 1.50 18.94 0.96
CA TRP A 120 1.45 19.12 2.42
C TRP A 120 2.28 20.30 2.90
N PHE A 121 3.43 20.56 2.27
CA PHE A 121 4.29 21.70 2.61
C PHE A 121 3.81 23.02 2.02
N ILE A 122 3.24 22.99 0.81
CA ILE A 122 2.74 24.20 0.15
C ILE A 122 1.43 24.66 0.79
N LYS A 123 0.51 23.74 1.15
CA LYS A 123 -0.80 24.05 1.75
C LYS A 123 -0.76 25.09 2.89
N PRO A 124 0.11 24.97 3.92
CA PRO A 124 0.19 25.96 5.00
C PRO A 124 0.83 27.29 4.60
N MET A 125 1.51 27.37 3.45
CA MET A 125 2.14 28.60 2.95
C MET A 125 1.21 29.45 2.07
N LEU A 126 0.08 28.89 1.63
CA LEU A 126 -0.87 29.58 0.77
C LEU A 126 -1.68 30.60 1.56
N ALA A 127 -1.89 31.78 0.96
CA ALA A 127 -2.84 32.75 1.49
C ALA A 127 -4.24 32.14 1.53
N ILE A 128 -4.96 32.36 2.62
CA ILE A 128 -6.33 31.88 2.79
C ILE A 128 -7.27 33.05 2.55
N GLU A 129 -8.10 32.96 1.52
CA GLU A 129 -9.12 33.94 1.20
C GLU A 129 -10.49 33.24 1.21
N ASN A 130 -11.46 33.79 1.95
CA ASN A 130 -12.79 33.17 2.14
C ASN A 130 -12.75 31.70 2.59
N GLY A 131 -11.78 31.36 3.45
CA GLY A 131 -11.62 29.99 3.98
C GLY A 131 -11.06 28.98 2.98
N LYS A 132 -10.62 29.42 1.79
CA LYS A 132 -9.99 28.55 0.78
C LYS A 132 -8.57 29.03 0.47
N PRO A 133 -7.63 28.10 0.24
CA PRO A 133 -6.28 28.47 -0.18
C PRO A 133 -6.32 29.11 -1.58
N VAL A 134 -5.79 30.33 -1.69
CA VAL A 134 -5.59 31.02 -2.97
C VAL A 134 -4.40 30.36 -3.66
N ILE A 135 -4.66 29.73 -4.80
CA ILE A 135 -3.64 29.00 -5.55
C ILE A 135 -2.91 30.01 -6.45
N PRO A 136 -1.61 30.28 -6.23
CA PRO A 136 -0.86 31.22 -7.05
C PRO A 136 -0.71 30.68 -8.47
N ASP A 137 -0.76 31.55 -9.47
CA ASP A 137 -0.43 31.17 -10.84
C ASP A 137 1.10 31.01 -11.01
N GLY A 138 1.52 30.00 -11.77
CA GLY A 138 2.93 29.67 -12.00
C GLY A 138 3.33 28.27 -11.52
N PRO A 139 4.65 27.98 -11.44
CA PRO A 139 5.16 26.65 -11.13
C PRO A 139 4.68 26.10 -9.77
N ILE A 140 4.59 26.96 -8.75
CA ILE A 140 4.15 26.57 -7.40
C ILE A 140 2.67 26.15 -7.41
N GLY A 141 1.82 26.89 -8.14
CA GLY A 141 0.41 26.52 -8.31
C GLY A 141 0.22 25.22 -9.06
N LEU A 142 1.05 24.97 -10.09
CA LEU A 142 1.02 23.71 -10.84
C LEU A 142 1.39 22.52 -9.94
N VAL A 143 2.47 22.63 -9.17
CA VAL A 143 2.88 21.60 -8.20
C VAL A 143 1.77 21.38 -7.16
N TYR A 144 1.18 22.44 -6.62
CA TYR A 144 0.09 22.33 -5.66
C TYR A 144 -1.13 21.61 -6.26
N ARG A 145 -1.57 22.00 -7.46
CA ARG A 145 -2.71 21.36 -8.14
C ARG A 145 -2.45 19.88 -8.41
N PHE A 146 -1.25 19.53 -8.86
CA PHE A 146 -0.85 18.14 -9.05
C PHE A 146 -0.88 17.40 -7.71
N SER A 147 -0.15 17.88 -6.71
CA SER A 147 -0.05 17.22 -5.41
C SER A 147 -1.38 17.11 -4.67
N THR A 148 -2.34 18.01 -4.90
CA THR A 148 -3.67 17.98 -4.28
C THR A 148 -4.68 17.10 -5.00
N MET A 149 -4.36 16.56 -6.18
CA MET A 149 -5.21 15.56 -6.84
C MET A 149 -5.48 14.36 -5.92
N THR A 150 -6.62 13.71 -6.14
CA THR A 150 -7.04 12.53 -5.36
C THR A 150 -5.92 11.48 -5.32
N PHE A 151 -5.70 10.89 -4.14
CA PHE A 151 -4.66 9.88 -3.91
C PHE A 151 -4.70 8.74 -4.95
N LEU A 152 -5.89 8.40 -5.45
CA LEU A 152 -6.08 7.32 -6.42
C LEU A 152 -5.37 7.59 -7.76
N HIS A 153 -5.37 8.84 -8.24
CA HIS A 153 -4.62 9.20 -9.46
C HIS A 153 -3.12 9.04 -9.26
N HIS A 154 -2.61 9.46 -8.11
CA HIS A 154 -1.21 9.28 -7.75
C HIS A 154 -0.83 7.79 -7.65
N MET A 155 -1.67 6.97 -7.01
CA MET A 155 -1.46 5.52 -6.96
C MET A 155 -1.36 4.91 -8.37
N ALA A 156 -2.25 5.31 -9.29
CA ALA A 156 -2.22 4.83 -10.67
C ALA A 156 -0.96 5.28 -11.42
N ILE A 157 -0.57 6.54 -11.31
CA ILE A 157 0.65 7.08 -11.93
C ILE A 157 1.89 6.34 -11.40
N VAL A 158 1.99 6.20 -10.08
CA VAL A 158 3.12 5.50 -9.43
C VAL A 158 3.17 4.04 -9.87
N PHE A 159 2.03 3.34 -9.92
CA PHE A 159 1.95 1.97 -10.42
C PHE A 159 2.49 1.86 -11.86
N LEU A 160 2.05 2.74 -12.77
CA LEU A 160 2.49 2.72 -14.17
C LEU A 160 3.99 3.02 -14.31
N ILE A 161 4.52 3.99 -13.55
CA ILE A 161 5.94 4.31 -13.57
C ILE A 161 6.77 3.11 -13.07
N ILE A 162 6.36 2.49 -11.97
CA ILE A 162 7.07 1.32 -11.42
C ILE A 162 7.00 0.13 -12.37
N MET A 163 5.85 -0.10 -13.02
CA MET A 163 5.72 -1.12 -14.06
C MET A 163 6.70 -0.86 -15.22
N GLY A 164 6.86 0.40 -15.64
CA GLY A 164 7.87 0.80 -16.62
C GLY A 164 9.30 0.54 -16.16
N ILE A 165 9.61 0.84 -14.89
CA ILE A 165 10.93 0.55 -14.29
C ILE A 165 11.21 -0.95 -14.25
N ILE A 166 10.24 -1.75 -13.79
CA ILE A 166 10.38 -3.22 -13.74
C ILE A 166 10.61 -3.77 -15.15
N TRP A 167 9.82 -3.32 -16.13
CA TRP A 167 9.99 -3.71 -17.52
C TRP A 167 11.38 -3.36 -18.04
N LEU A 168 11.86 -2.14 -17.79
CA LEU A 168 13.18 -1.68 -18.23
C LEU A 168 14.30 -2.51 -17.62
N ILE A 169 14.26 -2.76 -16.31
CA ILE A 169 15.25 -3.59 -15.62
C ILE A 169 15.20 -5.03 -16.14
N SER A 170 14.00 -5.57 -16.36
CA SER A 170 13.81 -6.93 -16.87
C SER A 170 14.34 -7.08 -18.30
N LYS A 171 14.28 -6.02 -19.11
CA LYS A 171 14.86 -6.00 -20.47
C LYS A 171 16.39 -5.87 -20.45
N GLN A 172 16.93 -5.05 -19.55
CA GLN A 172 18.38 -4.79 -19.47
C GLN A 172 19.16 -5.88 -18.73
N ARG A 173 18.56 -6.50 -17.71
CA ARG A 173 19.19 -7.53 -16.87
C ARG A 173 18.22 -8.71 -16.64
N PRO A 174 17.78 -9.40 -17.71
CA PRO A 174 16.95 -10.58 -17.57
C PRO A 174 17.71 -11.70 -16.85
N LEU A 175 17.00 -12.57 -16.14
CA LEU A 175 17.55 -13.84 -15.70
C LEU A 175 17.84 -14.76 -16.89
N ASP A 176 18.88 -15.59 -16.75
CA ASP A 176 19.28 -16.60 -17.74
C ASP A 176 18.17 -17.64 -17.99
N ARG A 177 17.35 -17.91 -16.97
CA ARG A 177 16.26 -18.88 -17.00
C ARG A 177 15.00 -18.28 -16.42
N ASP A 178 13.87 -18.74 -16.94
CA ASP A 178 12.56 -18.38 -16.42
C ASP A 178 12.41 -18.86 -14.98
N VAL A 179 11.84 -18.02 -14.12
CA VAL A 179 11.47 -18.42 -12.76
C VAL A 179 10.31 -19.41 -12.87
N VAL A 180 10.59 -20.67 -12.51
CA VAL A 180 9.55 -21.71 -12.43
C VAL A 180 8.82 -21.52 -11.11
N MET A 181 7.56 -21.09 -11.19
CA MET A 181 6.72 -20.99 -10.01
C MET A 181 6.43 -22.40 -9.46
N PRO A 182 6.44 -22.60 -8.13
CA PRO A 182 6.02 -23.86 -7.54
C PRO A 182 4.60 -24.20 -8.02
N ARG A 183 4.38 -25.42 -8.52
CA ARG A 183 3.03 -25.87 -8.84
C ARG A 183 2.28 -26.08 -7.54
N SER A 184 1.20 -25.33 -7.33
CA SER A 184 0.28 -25.57 -6.23
C SER A 184 -0.31 -26.98 -6.35
N GLN A 185 -0.37 -27.71 -5.24
CA GLN A 185 -1.09 -28.99 -5.17
C GLN A 185 -2.62 -28.80 -5.05
N ILE A 186 -3.06 -27.55 -4.87
CA ILE A 186 -4.47 -27.18 -4.77
C ILE A 186 -5.02 -26.98 -6.18
N ASP A 187 -6.10 -27.70 -6.50
CA ASP A 187 -6.86 -27.50 -7.72
C ASP A 187 -7.44 -26.08 -7.74
N LEU A 188 -7.08 -25.30 -8.76
CA LEU A 188 -7.52 -23.93 -8.96
C LEU A 188 -8.64 -23.84 -10.00
N THR A 189 -9.18 -24.96 -10.49
CA THR A 189 -10.31 -24.93 -11.41
C THR A 189 -11.53 -24.30 -10.71
N PRO A 190 -12.02 -23.14 -11.19
CA PRO A 190 -13.15 -22.49 -10.55
C PRO A 190 -14.42 -23.29 -10.82
N ASP A 191 -15.24 -23.46 -9.78
CA ASP A 191 -16.57 -24.06 -9.92
C ASP A 191 -17.38 -23.30 -10.98
N PRO A 192 -18.10 -24.00 -11.89
CA PRO A 192 -18.90 -23.35 -12.93
C PRO A 192 -19.88 -22.29 -12.42
N MET A 193 -20.42 -22.45 -11.20
CA MET A 193 -21.32 -21.47 -10.58
C MET A 193 -20.62 -20.14 -10.29
N VAL A 194 -19.31 -20.12 -10.05
CA VAL A 194 -18.55 -18.88 -9.81
C VAL A 194 -18.66 -17.94 -11.00
N LYS A 195 -18.71 -18.45 -12.23
CA LYS A 195 -18.89 -17.63 -13.44
C LYS A 195 -20.27 -16.99 -13.45
N VAL A 196 -21.31 -17.75 -13.10
CA VAL A 196 -22.70 -17.26 -13.05
C VAL A 196 -22.83 -16.18 -11.98
N PHE A 197 -22.41 -16.45 -10.75
CA PHE A 197 -22.43 -15.47 -9.66
C PHE A 197 -21.60 -14.23 -9.99
N GLY A 198 -20.43 -14.40 -10.62
CA GLY A 198 -19.59 -13.30 -11.07
C GLY A 198 -20.30 -12.38 -12.07
N VAL A 199 -20.94 -12.94 -13.09
CA VAL A 199 -21.73 -12.17 -14.07
C VAL A 199 -22.89 -11.44 -13.39
N VAL A 200 -23.60 -12.10 -12.47
CA VAL A 200 -24.69 -11.47 -11.71
C VAL A 200 -24.19 -10.27 -10.92
N VAL A 201 -23.07 -10.39 -10.20
CA VAL A 201 -22.47 -9.28 -9.44
C VAL A 201 -22.07 -8.11 -10.34
N VAL A 202 -21.48 -8.40 -11.52
CA VAL A 202 -21.11 -7.36 -12.50
C VAL A 202 -22.35 -6.64 -13.03
N LEU A 203 -23.41 -7.36 -13.38
CA LEU A 203 -24.66 -6.77 -13.87
C LEU A 203 -25.36 -5.94 -12.80
N LEU A 204 -25.42 -6.42 -11.57
CA LEU A 204 -25.99 -5.66 -10.45
C LEU A 204 -25.21 -4.37 -10.22
N THR A 205 -23.89 -4.43 -10.27
CA THR A 205 -23.04 -3.24 -10.11
C THR A 205 -23.27 -2.26 -11.26
N ALA A 206 -23.25 -2.71 -12.52
CA ALA A 206 -23.51 -1.87 -13.68
C ALA A 206 -24.90 -1.21 -13.63
N THR A 207 -25.90 -1.94 -13.13
CA THR A 207 -27.27 -1.45 -12.94
C THR A 207 -27.32 -0.31 -11.92
N VAL A 208 -26.63 -0.47 -10.78
CA VAL A 208 -26.51 0.61 -9.79
C VAL A 208 -25.83 1.84 -10.40
N TYR A 209 -24.76 1.67 -11.18
CA TYR A 209 -24.14 2.81 -11.85
C TYR A 209 -25.09 3.48 -12.85
N TYR A 210 -25.81 2.71 -13.67
CA TYR A 210 -26.74 3.26 -14.66
C TYR A 210 -27.90 4.06 -14.06
N PHE A 211 -28.43 3.65 -12.90
CA PHE A 211 -29.55 4.36 -12.27
C PHE A 211 -29.15 5.64 -11.54
N TRP A 212 -27.91 5.71 -11.05
CA TRP A 212 -27.45 6.78 -10.15
C TRP A 212 -26.46 7.76 -10.82
N TRP A 213 -26.19 7.58 -12.11
CA TRP A 213 -25.31 8.40 -12.94
C TRP A 213 -25.96 8.69 -14.29
#